data_AF-A0A2K3KW63-F1
#
_entry.id   AF-A0A2K3KW63-F1
#
_cell.length_a   1.000
_cell.length_b   1.000
_cell.length_c   1.000
_cell.angle_alpha   90.00
_cell.angle_beta   90.00
_cell.angle_gamma   90.00
#
_symmetry.space_group_name_H-M   'P 1'
#
loop_
_entity.id
_entity.type
_entity.pdbx_description
1 polymer ?
#
loop_
_entity_poly.entity_id
_entity_poly.type
_entity_poly.pdbx_seq_one_letter_code
_entity_poly.pdbx_strand_id
1 'polypeptide(L)' 'MSDSKKRWTVTYTKHVKQKRKVYQDGFLVLNVSTGKLSLYDECEKLLECRILKNDETVES' A
#
# COMPACT_ATOMS: atom_id res chain seq x y z
N MET A 1 -10.35 2.22 -21.79
CA MET A 1 -9.96 1.40 -20.63
C MET A 1 -9.00 2.21 -19.76
N SER A 2 -9.54 3.15 -18.97
CA SER A 2 -8.74 3.97 -18.05
C SER A 2 -8.50 3.16 -16.77
N ASP A 3 -7.33 2.54 -16.67
CA ASP A 3 -6.89 1.77 -15.51
C ASP A 3 -6.77 2.74 -14.31
N SER A 4 -7.87 2.88 -13.57
CA SER A 4 -8.01 3.88 -12.52
C SER A 4 -7.17 3.45 -11.33
N LYS A 5 -6.09 4.19 -11.06
CA LYS A 5 -5.18 3.94 -9.94
C LYS A 5 -5.34 5.05 -8.90
N LYS A 6 -5.52 4.67 -7.65
CA LYS A 6 -5.43 5.57 -6.50
C LYS A 6 -4.06 5.42 -5.87
N ARG A 7 -3.42 6.53 -5.48
CA ARG A 7 -2.11 6.56 -4.83
C ARG A 7 -2.17 7.43 -3.58
N TRP A 8 -1.57 6.94 -2.50
CA TRP A 8 -1.45 7.65 -1.23
C TRP A 8 0.01 7.66 -0.78
N THR A 9 0.43 8.78 -0.17
CA THR A 9 1.64 8.82 0.64
C THR A 9 1.31 8.21 1.99
N VAL A 10 2.09 7.23 2.43
CA VAL A 10 1.82 6.46 3.64
C VAL A 10 3.09 6.30 4.46
N THR A 11 2.92 6.14 5.77
CA THR A 11 3.98 5.67 6.66
C THR A 11 3.74 4.20 6.97
N TYR A 12 4.72 3.33 6.77
CA TYR A 12 4.60 1.90 7.04
C TYR A 12 5.66 1.41 8.03
N THR A 13 5.42 0.25 8.63
CA THR A 13 6.43 -0.44 9.45
C THR A 13 6.49 -1.91 9.10
N LYS A 14 7.70 -2.44 8.97
CA LYS A 14 7.93 -3.89 8.83
C LYS A 14 7.88 -4.60 10.19
N HIS A 15 7.94 -3.84 11.29
CA HIS A 15 8.06 -4.38 12.64
C HIS A 15 6.70 -4.67 13.29
N VAL A 16 5.81 -5.40 12.62
CA VAL A 16 4.41 -5.61 13.06
C VAL A 16 4.28 -6.20 14.47
N LYS A 17 5.18 -7.11 14.88
CA LYS A 17 5.14 -7.77 16.21
C LYS A 17 6.00 -7.11 17.31
N GLN A 18 6.82 -6.11 16.98
CA GLN A 18 7.76 -5.53 17.96
C GLN A 18 7.13 -4.39 18.77
N LYS A 19 7.53 -4.22 20.04
CA LYS A 19 7.06 -3.12 20.90
C LYS A 19 7.51 -1.74 20.40
N ARG A 20 8.76 -1.63 19.95
CA ARG A 20 9.29 -0.41 19.32
C ARG A 20 9.15 -0.54 17.80
N LYS A 21 8.44 0.40 17.18
CA LYS A 21 8.26 0.44 15.73
C LYS A 21 9.27 1.39 15.10
N VAL A 22 9.80 0.99 13.95
CA VAL A 22 10.49 1.90 13.03
C VAL A 22 9.54 2.12 11.87
N TYR A 23 9.18 3.37 11.66
CA TYR A 23 8.32 3.79 10.58
C TYR A 23 9.17 4.35 9.44
N GLN A 24 8.71 4.13 8.21
CA GLN A 24 9.34 4.58 6.97
C GLN A 24 8.24 5.16 6.10
N ASP A 25 8.54 6.20 5.32
CA ASP A 25 7.58 6.71 4.36
C ASP A 25 7.60 5.86 3.08
N GLY A 26 6.56 6.01 2.28
CA GLY A 26 6.41 5.27 1.04
C GLY A 26 5.08 5.59 0.37
N PHE A 27 4.71 4.72 -0.56
CA PHE A 27 3.50 4.90 -1.37
C PHE A 27 2.66 3.65 -1.38
N LEU A 28 1.35 3.82 -1.21
CA LEU A 28 0.37 2.78 -1.41
C LEU A 28 -0.37 3.05 -2.71
N VAL A 29 -0.45 2.07 -3.60
CA VAL A 29 -1.12 2.19 -4.90
C VAL A 29 -2.19 1.11 -5.01
N LEU A 30 -3.44 1.52 -5.18
CA LEU A 30 -4.56 0.64 -5.48
C LEU A 30 -4.90 0.74 -6.95
N ASN A 31 -4.81 -0.38 -7.66
CA ASN A 31 -5.46 -0.55 -8.94
C ASN A 31 -6.94 -0.90 -8.69
N VAL A 32 -7.84 0.05 -8.98
CA VAL A 32 -9.27 -0.08 -8.67
C VAL A 32 -9.96 -1.15 -9.50
N SER A 33 -9.49 -1.39 -10.74
CA SER A 33 -10.10 -2.38 -11.63
C SER A 33 -9.82 -3.82 -11.19
N THR A 34 -8.64 -4.07 -10.64
CA THR A 34 -8.20 -5.40 -10.19
C THR A 34 -8.27 -5.61 -8.68
N GLY A 35 -8.52 -4.56 -7.90
CA GLY A 35 -8.39 -4.58 -6.44
C GLY A 35 -6.96 -4.81 -5.95
N LYS A 36 -5.95 -4.73 -6.84
CA LYS A 36 -4.55 -4.97 -6.51
C LYS A 36 -3.97 -3.76 -5.77
N LEU A 37 -3.60 -3.97 -4.52
CA LEU A 37 -2.91 -3.01 -3.67
C LEU A 37 -1.41 -3.31 -3.67
N SER A 38 -0.57 -2.29 -3.81
CA SER A 38 0.88 -2.42 -3.85
C SER A 38 1.53 -1.35 -2.96
N LEU A 39 2.45 -1.79 -2.09
CA LEU A 39 3.23 -0.93 -1.21
C LEU A 39 4.62 -0.74 -1.80
N TYR A 40 5.04 0.51 -1.89
CA TYR A 40 6.36 0.94 -2.37
C TYR A 40 7.10 1.70 -1.28
N ASP A 41 8.43 1.63 -1.29
CA ASP A 41 9.25 2.56 -0.50
C ASP A 41 9.39 3.94 -1.19
N GLU A 42 10.08 4.87 -0.54
CA GLU A 42 10.37 6.23 -1.05
C GLU A 42 11.12 6.23 -2.40
N CYS A 43 11.86 5.16 -2.71
CA CYS A 43 12.59 4.99 -3.96
C CYS A 43 11.74 4.33 -5.06
N GLU A 44 10.42 4.24 -4.86
CA GLU A 44 9.46 3.55 -5.75
C GLU A 44 9.77 2.06 -5.95
N LYS A 45 10.49 1.42 -5.03
CA LYS A 45 10.70 -0.04 -5.07
C LYS A 45 9.49 -0.74 -4.45
N LEU A 46 8.93 -1.69 -5.20
CA LEU A 46 7.83 -2.53 -4.73
C LEU A 46 8.30 -3.40 -3.54
N LEU A 47 7.63 -3.24 -2.40
CA LEU A 47 7.88 -4.01 -1.18
C LEU A 47 6.89 -5.16 -1.01
N GLU A 48 5.61 -4.89 -1.24
CA GLU A 48 4.55 -5.87 -1.06
C GLU A 48 3.41 -5.62 -2.05
N CYS A 49 2.67 -6.68 -2.36
CA CYS A 49 1.49 -6.64 -3.21
C CYS A 49 0.45 -7.63 -2.71
N ARG A 50 -0.81 -7.20 -2.62
CA ARG A 50 -1.95 -8.05 -2.28
C ARG A 50 -3.20 -7.63 -3.04
N ILE A 51 -4.14 -8.55 -3.24
CA ILE A 51 -5.48 -8.22 -3.72
C ILE A 51 -6.38 -7.98 -2.49
N LEU A 52 -7.16 -6.90 -2.50
CA LEU A 52 -8.14 -6.63 -1.46
C LEU A 52 -9.24 -7.68 -1.47
N LYS A 53 -9.72 -8.04 -0.29
CA LYS A 53 -10.95 -8.83 -0.16
C LYS A 53 -12.16 -7.95 -0.44
N ASN A 54 -13.31 -8.55 -0.74
CA ASN A 54 -14.53 -7.84 -1.15
C ASN A 54 -15.04 -6.81 -0.13
N ASP A 55 -14.70 -6.99 1.14
CA ASP A 55 -15.07 -6.16 2.28
C ASP A 55 -13.97 -5.17 2.69
N GLU A 56 -12.81 -5.21 2.06
CA GLU A 56 -11.69 -4.33 2.36
C GLU A 56 -11.71 -3.09 1.46
N THR A 57 -11.57 -1.91 2.07
CA THR A 57 -11.47 -0.63 1.35
C THR A 57 -10.27 0.17 1.88
N VAL A 58 -9.76 1.08 1.06
CA VAL A 58 -8.64 1.98 1.40
C VAL A 58 -9.13 3.42 1.30
N GLU A 59 -9.03 4.14 2.41
CA GLU A 59 -9.45 5.53 2.56
C GLU A 59 -8.25 6.39 3.00
N SER A 60 -8.31 7.70 2.73
CA SER A 60 -7.26 8.68 3.08
C SER A 60 -7.55 9.38 4.40
#